data_AF-A0A3A8X1Y9-F1
#
_entry.id   AF-A0A3A8X1Y9-F1
#
_cell.length_a   1.000
_cell.length_b   1.000
_cell.length_c   1.000
_cell.angle_alpha   90.00
_cell.angle_beta   90.00
_cell.angle_gamma   90.00
#
_symmetry.space_group_name_H-M   'P 1'
#
loop_
_entity.id
_entity.type
_entity.pdbx_description
1 polymer ?
#
loop_
_entity_poly.entity_id
_entity_poly.type
_entity_poly.pdbx_seq_one_letter_code
_entity_poly.pdbx_strand_id
1 'polypeptide(L)'
;MGQRHLHYLKERKRFVYLNLLTSGRLNEYLASVDEQAENMFSRLVKEYADRQGVTEQLKAENQLLWVQKINNIRACVREVIEHEIIIFS
;
A
#
# COMPACT_ATOMS: atom_id res chain seq x y z
N MET A 1 -1.10 -5.23 4.17
CA MET A 1 -0.59 -4.14 5.03
C MET A 1 -1.19 -4.19 6.44
N GLY A 2 -2.34 -4.85 6.61
CA GLY A 2 -3.12 -4.90 7.84
C GLY A 2 -2.40 -5.49 9.06
N GLN A 3 -1.46 -6.43 8.91
CA GLN A 3 -0.68 -6.93 10.06
C GLN A 3 0.29 -5.89 10.63
N ARG A 4 0.91 -5.07 9.77
CA ARG A 4 1.77 -3.95 10.21
C ARG A 4 0.93 -2.84 10.83
N HIS A 5 -0.23 -2.54 10.23
CA HIS A 5 -1.19 -1.59 10.79
C HIS A 5 -1.73 -2.04 12.15
N LEU A 6 -2.07 -3.32 12.29
CA LEU A 6 -2.49 -3.92 13.55
C LEU A 6 -1.41 -3.78 14.64
N HIS A 7 -0.15 -4.00 14.29
CA HIS A 7 0.97 -3.80 15.21
C HIS A 7 1.07 -2.32 15.64
N TYR A 8 0.97 -1.39 14.70
CA TYR A 8 0.95 0.05 15.00
C TYR A 8 -0.24 0.43 15.91
N LEU A 9 -1.45 -0.08 15.65
CA LEU A 9 -2.62 0.17 16.50
C LEU A 9 -2.40 -0.34 17.93
N LYS A 10 -1.78 -1.51 18.09
CA LYS A 10 -1.49 -2.09 19.41
C LYS A 10 -0.48 -1.25 20.18
N GLU A 11 0.58 -0.77 19.52
CA GLU A 11 1.66 -0.06 20.19
C GLU A 11 1.38 1.43 20.39
N ARG A 12 0.73 2.08 19.42
CA ARG A 12 0.57 3.55 19.40
C ARG A 12 -0.86 4.05 19.55
N LYS A 13 -1.87 3.23 19.22
CA LYS A 13 -3.30 3.60 19.30
C LYS A 13 -4.13 2.58 20.09
N ARG A 14 -3.63 2.17 21.27
CA ARG A 14 -4.19 1.06 22.09
C ARG A 14 -5.69 1.21 22.41
N PHE A 15 -6.18 2.43 22.61
CA PHE A 15 -7.61 2.71 22.84
C PHE A 15 -8.47 2.36 21.62
N VAL A 16 -8.03 2.73 20.41
CA VAL A 16 -8.71 2.41 19.15
C VAL A 16 -8.74 0.90 18.93
N TYR A 17 -7.62 0.22 19.17
CA TYR A 17 -7.54 -1.24 19.10
C TYR A 17 -8.54 -1.93 20.04
N LEU A 18 -8.61 -1.51 21.31
CA LEU A 18 -9.53 -2.10 22.29
C LEU A 18 -11.01 -1.83 21.94
N ASN A 19 -11.35 -0.66 21.43
CA ASN A 19 -12.70 -0.35 20.97
C ASN A 19 -13.11 -1.19 19.76
N LEU A 20 -12.21 -1.38 18.79
CA LEU A 20 -12.45 -2.23 17.63
C LEU A 20 -12.61 -3.71 18.02
N LEU A 21 -11.79 -4.17 18.98
CA LEU A 21 -11.87 -5.53 19.49
C LEU A 21 -13.18 -5.78 20.25
N THR A 22 -13.55 -4.89 21.17
CA THR A 22 -14.77 -5.01 21.98
C THR A 22 -16.04 -4.82 21.17
N SER A 23 -16.01 -4.01 20.10
CA SER A 23 -17.14 -3.89 19.16
C SER A 23 -17.21 -5.02 18.12
N GLY A 24 -16.25 -5.94 18.08
CA GLY A 24 -16.21 -7.04 17.10
C GLY A 24 -15.87 -6.61 15.67
N ARG A 25 -15.59 -5.33 15.43
CA ARG A 25 -15.37 -4.74 14.09
C ARG A 25 -13.90 -4.69 13.66
N LEU A 26 -13.00 -5.27 14.45
CA LEU A 26 -11.57 -5.23 14.16
C LEU A 26 -11.24 -5.81 12.77
N ASN A 27 -11.84 -6.94 12.41
CA ASN A 27 -11.57 -7.59 11.12
C ASN A 27 -12.08 -6.76 9.94
N GLU A 28 -13.28 -6.18 10.05
CA GLU A 28 -13.84 -5.30 9.01
C GLU A 28 -13.00 -4.04 8.83
N TYR A 29 -12.52 -3.44 9.93
CA TYR A 29 -11.63 -2.29 9.87
C TYR A 29 -10.28 -2.63 9.22
N LEU A 30 -9.67 -3.77 9.57
CA LEU A 30 -8.41 -4.19 8.93
C LEU A 30 -8.60 -4.47 7.44
N ALA A 31 -9.71 -5.08 7.05
CA ALA A 31 -10.05 -5.33 5.65
C ALA A 31 -10.23 -4.03 4.87
N SER A 32 -10.92 -3.03 5.43
CA SER A 32 -11.11 -1.73 4.76
C SER A 32 -9.82 -0.93 4.64
N VAL A 33 -8.90 -1.04 5.61
CA VAL A 33 -7.55 -0.44 5.52
C VAL A 33 -6.72 -1.14 4.44
N ASP A 34 -6.76 -2.47 4.36
CA ASP A 34 -6.07 -3.22 3.31
C ASP A 34 -6.62 -2.90 1.92
N GLU A 35 -7.94 -2.75 1.77
CA GLU A 35 -8.58 -2.34 0.51
C GLU A 35 -8.16 -0.92 0.08
N GLN A 36 -8.15 0.03 1.02
CA GLN A 36 -7.68 1.39 0.77
C GLN A 36 -6.21 1.40 0.33
N ALA A 37 -5.36 0.61 1.01
CA ALA A 37 -3.96 0.48 0.65
C ALA A 37 -3.76 -0.08 -0.76
N GLU A 38 -4.51 -1.12 -1.14
CA GLU A 38 -4.40 -1.74 -2.45
C GLU A 38 -4.89 -0.81 -3.57
N ASN A 39 -5.98 -0.07 -3.31
CA ASN A 39 -6.50 0.93 -4.23
C ASN A 39 -5.51 2.08 -4.46
N MET A 40 -4.90 2.59 -3.38
CA MET A 40 -3.84 3.60 -3.49
C MET A 40 -2.60 3.06 -4.21
N PHE A 41 -2.20 1.82 -3.93
CA PHE A 41 -1.05 1.18 -4.55
C PHE A 41 -1.22 1.07 -6.06
N SER A 42 -2.35 0.52 -6.49
CA SER A 42 -2.68 0.36 -7.91
C SER A 42 -2.71 1.70 -8.64
N ARG A 43 -3.31 2.74 -8.03
CA ARG A 43 -3.36 4.08 -8.62
C ARG A 43 -1.97 4.70 -8.77
N LEU A 44 -1.17 4.69 -7.70
CA LEU A 44 0.15 5.32 -7.68
C LEU A 44 1.16 4.60 -8.59
N VAL A 45 1.14 3.26 -8.63
CA VAL A 45 2.00 2.49 -9.55
C VAL A 45 1.71 2.89 -11.00
N LYS A 46 0.43 3.02 -11.36
CA LYS A 46 0.02 3.46 -12.70
C LYS A 46 0.51 4.88 -12.99
N GLU A 47 0.23 5.83 -12.09
CA GLU A 47 0.67 7.22 -12.26
C GLU A 47 2.19 7.36 -12.41
N TYR A 48 2.97 6.59 -11.64
CA TYR A 48 4.43 6.62 -11.71
C TYR A 48 4.96 5.95 -12.97
N ALA A 49 4.34 4.85 -13.40
CA ALA A 49 4.67 4.19 -14.65
C ALA A 49 4.43 5.12 -15.85
N ASP A 50 3.29 5.80 -15.88
CA ASP A 50 2.93 6.76 -16.92
C ASP A 50 3.93 7.93 -16.96
N ARG A 51 4.26 8.51 -15.79
CA ARG A 51 5.25 9.61 -15.68
C ARG A 51 6.67 9.22 -16.09
N GLN A 52 7.06 7.97 -15.89
CA GLN A 52 8.40 7.46 -16.19
C GLN A 52 8.49 6.77 -17.57
N GLY A 53 7.41 6.76 -18.35
CA GLY A 53 7.37 6.12 -19.66
C GLY A 53 7.53 4.61 -19.62
N VAL A 54 7.10 3.96 -18.54
CA VAL A 54 7.13 2.49 -18.40
C VAL A 54 5.91 1.90 -19.12
N THR A 55 6.05 1.74 -20.43
CA THR A 55 4.95 1.33 -21.33
C THR A 55 5.03 -0.14 -21.73
N GLU A 56 3.96 -0.67 -22.32
CA GLU A 56 4.00 -2.00 -22.96
C GLU A 56 4.95 -2.05 -24.17
N GLN A 57 5.21 -0.91 -24.83
CA GLN A 57 6.24 -0.83 -25.88
C GLN A 57 7.63 -1.07 -25.28
N LEU A 58 7.97 -0.41 -24.16
CA LEU A 58 9.23 -0.65 -23.47
C LEU A 58 9.38 -2.11 -23.05
N LYS A 59 8.28 -2.75 -22.65
CA LYS A 59 8.25 -4.18 -22.29
C LYS A 59 8.55 -5.08 -23.49
N ALA A 60 8.03 -4.76 -24.68
CA ALA A 60 8.28 -5.50 -25.91
C ALA A 60 9.72 -5.31 -26.41
N GLU A 61 10.27 -4.10 -26.29
CA GLU A 61 11.64 -3.78 -26.71
C GLU A 61 12.70 -4.27 -25.72
N ASN A 62 12.43 -4.17 -24.41
CA ASN A 62 13.35 -4.55 -23.35
C ASN A 62 12.61 -4.94 -22.06
N GLN A 63 12.17 -6.20 -22.02
CA GLN A 63 11.43 -6.76 -20.88
C GLN A 63 12.22 -6.67 -19.55
N LEU A 64 13.54 -6.85 -19.58
CA LEU A 64 14.35 -6.80 -18.36
C LEU A 64 14.35 -5.38 -17.76
N LEU A 65 14.56 -4.36 -18.59
CA LEU A 65 14.52 -2.96 -18.16
C LEU A 65 13.12 -2.57 -17.68
N TRP A 66 12.07 -3.05 -18.35
CA TRP A 66 10.70 -2.84 -17.91
C TRP A 66 10.45 -3.42 -16.51
N VAL A 67 10.88 -4.67 -16.28
CA VAL A 67 10.75 -5.33 -14.96
C VAL A 67 11.52 -4.56 -13.89
N GLN A 68 12.74 -4.10 -14.20
CA GLN A 68 13.51 -3.30 -13.25
C GLN A 68 12.80 -1.99 -12.88
N LYS A 69 12.29 -1.26 -13.87
CA LYS A 69 11.59 0.01 -13.63
C LYS A 69 10.29 -0.18 -12.87
N ILE A 70 9.47 -1.17 -13.24
CA ILE A 70 8.20 -1.41 -12.54
C ILE A 70 8.45 -1.86 -11.11
N ASN A 71 9.50 -2.65 -10.85
CA ASN A 71 9.86 -3.05 -9.49
C ASN A 71 10.31 -1.86 -8.64
N ASN A 72 11.12 -0.96 -9.20
CA ASN A 72 11.54 0.26 -8.50
C ASN A 72 10.35 1.16 -8.17
N ILE A 73 9.40 1.32 -9.11
CA ILE A 73 8.16 2.07 -8.87
C ILE A 73 7.35 1.43 -7.73
N ARG A 74 7.15 0.10 -7.78
CA ARG A 74 6.41 -0.62 -6.73
C ARG A 74 7.05 -0.50 -5.36
N ALA A 75 8.39 -0.47 -5.28
CA ALA A 75 9.11 -0.25 -4.03
C ALA A 75 8.85 1.17 -3.50
N CYS A 76 9.02 2.20 -4.33
CA CYS A 76 8.76 3.58 -3.96
C CYS A 76 7.31 3.82 -3.51
N VAL A 77 6.34 3.30 -4.26
CA VAL A 77 4.91 3.44 -3.90
C VAL A 77 4.58 2.74 -2.58
N ARG A 78 5.22 1.60 -2.30
CA ARG A 78 5.06 0.90 -1.02
C ARG A 78 5.52 1.77 0.15
N GLU A 79 6.66 2.43 0.04
CA GLU A 79 7.16 3.34 1.07
C GLU A 79 6.21 4.51 1.32
N VAL A 80 5.65 5.11 0.25
CA VAL A 80 4.66 6.19 0.36
C VAL A 80 3.41 5.70 1.12
N ILE A 81 2.88 4.54 0.76
CA ILE A 81 1.66 4.01 1.40
C ILE A 81 1.90 3.60 2.84
N GLU A 82 3.07 3.05 3.16
CA GLU A 82 3.43 2.76 4.54
C GLU A 82 3.44 4.02 5.40
N HIS A 83 3.94 5.13 4.86
CA HIS A 83 3.90 6.40 5.58
C HIS A 83 2.47 6.96 5.72
N GLU A 84 1.66 6.93 4.66
CA GLU A 84 0.31 7.49 4.66
C GLU A 84 -0.70 6.66 5.48
N ILE A 85 -0.73 5.34 5.28
CA ILE A 85 -1.76 4.49 5.88
C ILE A 85 -1.37 4.01 7.27
N ILE A 86 -0.13 3.58 7.49
CA ILE A 86 0.23 3.00 8.81
C ILE A 86 0.36 4.10 9.87
N ILE A 87 0.80 5.30 9.51
CA ILE A 87 1.07 6.37 10.48
C ILE A 87 -0.15 7.28 10.69
N PHE A 88 -0.91 7.61 9.63
CA PHE A 88 -1.97 8.62 9.72
C PHE A 88 -3.41 8.06 9.80
N SER A 89 -3.64 6.77 9.51
CA SER A 89 -4.98 6.15 9.64
C SER A 89 -5.28 5.53 11.01
#